data_AF-A0A2V8A038-F1
#
_entry.id   AF-A0A2V8A038-F1
#
_cell.length_a   1.000
_cell.length_b   1.000
_cell.length_c   1.000
_cell.angle_alpha   90.00
_cell.angle_beta   90.00
_cell.angle_gamma   90.00
#
_symmetry.space_group_name_H-M   'P 1'
#
loop_
_entity.id
_entity.type
_entity.pdbx_description
1 polymer ?
#
loop_
_entity_poly.entity_id
_entity_poly.type
_entity_poly.pdbx_seq_one_letter_code
_entity_poly.pdbx_strand_id
1 'polypeptide(L)' 'MDHGEIYKVRLNGQIVGKFGKAGKMPKEFGMVNSIDCRTENDLWVGEIWNWRAQKVTVRR' A
#
# COMPACT_ATOMS: atom_id res chain seq x y z
N MET A 1 12.09 -10.43 -1.97
CA MET A 1 12.22 -9.03 -1.53
C MET A 1 11.22 -8.86 -0.42
N ASP A 2 11.68 -9.03 0.80
CA ASP A 2 10.94 -8.62 1.98
C ASP A 2 10.92 -7.08 2.01
N HIS A 3 9.94 -6.46 2.68
CA HIS A 3 9.71 -5.01 2.78
C HIS A 3 8.85 -4.40 1.66
N GLY A 4 8.23 -3.23 1.96
CA GLY A 4 7.35 -2.51 1.04
C GLY A 4 5.88 -2.94 1.08
N GLU A 5 5.50 -3.81 2.03
CA GLU A 5 4.10 -4.22 2.16
C GLU A 5 3.24 -3.15 2.86
N ILE A 6 2.01 -3.02 2.40
CA ILE A 6 0.95 -2.23 3.02
C ILE A 6 0.04 -3.19 3.80
N TYR A 7 -0.22 -2.87 5.05
CA TYR A 7 -1.02 -3.68 5.97
C TYR A 7 -2.37 -3.02 6.24
N LYS A 8 -3.46 -3.80 6.19
CA LYS A 8 -4.74 -3.40 6.75
C LYS A 8 -4.84 -3.94 8.17
N VAL A 9 -5.00 -3.04 9.14
CA VAL A 9 -5.02 -3.37 10.57
C VAL A 9 -6.32 -2.87 11.18
N ARG A 10 -6.94 -3.67 12.04
CA ARG A 10 -8.08 -3.24 12.87
C ARG A 10 -7.60 -2.37 14.02
N LEU A 11 -8.51 -1.61 14.63
CA LEU A 11 -8.21 -0.76 15.79
C LEU A 11 -7.68 -1.56 17.01
N ASN A 12 -7.97 -2.85 17.09
CA ASN A 12 -7.44 -3.75 18.12
C ASN A 12 -6.06 -4.34 17.78
N GLY A 13 -5.40 -3.87 16.71
CA GLY A 13 -4.09 -4.35 16.28
C GLY A 13 -4.11 -5.63 15.43
N GLN A 14 -5.27 -6.24 15.18
CA GLN A 14 -5.34 -7.43 14.33
C GLN A 14 -5.05 -7.06 12.86
N ILE A 15 -4.08 -7.75 12.25
CA ILE A 15 -3.81 -7.66 10.81
C ILE A 15 -4.92 -8.40 10.06
N VAL A 16 -5.62 -7.69 9.18
CA VAL A 16 -6.66 -8.23 8.29
C VAL A 16 -6.04 -8.85 7.03
N GLY A 17 -4.95 -8.24 6.57
CA GLY A 17 -4.21 -8.70 5.40
C GLY A 17 -3.09 -7.73 5.04
N LYS A 18 -2.26 -8.14 4.08
CA LYS A 18 -1.19 -7.33 3.52
C LYS A 18 -1.09 -7.52 2.01
N PHE A 19 -0.56 -6.53 1.32
CA PHE A 19 -0.23 -6.63 -0.10
C PHE A 19 1.00 -5.76 -0.44
N GLY A 20 1.58 -6.02 -1.60
CA GLY A 20 2.76 -5.30 -2.07
C GLY A 20 4.07 -5.96 -1.67
N LYS A 21 5.16 -5.40 -2.22
CA LYS A 21 6.55 -5.76 -1.96
C LYS A 21 7.44 -4.63 -2.48
N ALA A 22 8.71 -4.61 -2.11
CA ALA A 22 9.65 -3.61 -2.59
C ALA A 22 9.83 -3.71 -4.11
N GLY A 23 9.88 -2.56 -4.80
CA GLY A 23 10.16 -2.52 -6.23
C GLY A 23 9.59 -1.29 -6.95
N LYS A 24 9.54 -1.38 -8.28
CA LYS A 24 9.17 -0.26 -9.18
C LYS A 24 7.99 -0.57 -10.09
N MET A 25 7.56 -1.83 -10.17
CA MET A 25 6.42 -2.22 -11.01
C MET A 25 5.09 -1.85 -10.35
N PRO A 26 3.95 -1.96 -11.06
CA PRO A 26 2.64 -1.76 -10.45
C PRO A 26 2.44 -2.70 -9.25
N LYS A 27 2.01 -2.13 -8.12
CA LYS A 27 1.82 -2.82 -6.82
C LYS A 27 3.12 -3.20 -6.11
N GLU A 28 4.26 -2.74 -6.60
CA GLU A 28 5.52 -2.74 -5.87
C GLU A 28 5.79 -1.32 -5.36
N PHE A 29 6.45 -1.20 -4.21
CA PHE A 29 6.59 0.07 -3.52
C PHE A 29 8.04 0.37 -3.12
N GLY A 30 8.47 1.61 -3.32
CA GLY A 30 9.85 2.04 -3.01
C GLY A 30 9.99 2.53 -1.57
N MET A 31 9.13 3.48 -1.20
CA MET A 31 8.98 4.00 0.16
C MET A 31 7.67 4.79 0.21
N VAL A 32 6.64 4.17 0.77
CA VAL A 32 5.34 4.82 0.93
C VAL A 32 5.44 5.84 2.05
N ASN A 33 5.18 7.11 1.74
CA ASN A 33 5.18 8.19 2.73
C ASN A 33 3.78 8.80 2.91
N SER A 34 2.82 8.45 2.07
CA SER A 34 1.43 8.89 2.20
C SER A 34 0.45 7.86 1.63
N ILE A 35 -0.71 7.75 2.29
CA ILE A 35 -1.82 6.88 1.88
C ILE A 35 -3.13 7.65 2.08
N ASP A 36 -3.97 7.71 1.06
CA ASP A 36 -5.37 8.15 1.14
C ASP A 36 -6.29 6.96 0.89
N CYS A 37 -7.29 6.78 1.75
CA CYS A 37 -8.24 5.67 1.70
C CYS A 37 -9.67 6.16 1.97
N ARG A 38 -10.33 6.67 0.93
CA ARG A 38 -11.71 7.20 1.04
C ARG A 38 -12.79 6.13 1.01
N THR A 39 -12.49 4.98 0.42
CA THR A 39 -13.35 3.79 0.46
C THR A 39 -12.56 2.64 1.07
N GLU A 40 -13.25 1.57 1.46
CA GLU A 40 -12.61 0.45 2.14
C GLU A 40 -11.51 -0.23 1.29
N ASN A 41 -11.60 -0.14 -0.03
CA ASN A 41 -10.82 -0.93 -0.97
C ASN A 41 -10.03 -0.11 -1.99
N ASP A 42 -10.29 1.20 -2.13
CA ASP A 42 -9.53 2.07 -3.02
C ASP A 42 -8.54 2.91 -2.24
N LEU A 43 -7.27 2.76 -2.61
CA LEU A 43 -6.16 3.50 -2.02
C LEU A 43 -5.46 4.33 -3.09
N TRP A 44 -5.10 5.56 -2.74
CA TRP A 44 -4.03 6.29 -3.40
C TRP A 44 -2.79 6.22 -2.54
N VAL A 45 -1.70 5.74 -3.14
CA VAL A 45 -0.42 5.55 -2.46
C VAL A 45 0.59 6.49 -3.07
N GLY A 46 1.15 7.39 -2.26
CA GLY A 46 2.25 8.27 -2.63
C GLY A 46 3.57 7.70 -2.14
N GLU A 47 4.54 7.63 -3.04
CA GLU A 47 5.87 7.09 -2.74
C GLU A 47 7.01 7.96 -3.28
N ILE A 48 7.82 8.45 -2.36
CA ILE A 48 8.87 9.45 -2.62
C ILE A 48 10.05 8.88 -3.41
N TRP A 49 10.43 7.62 -3.20
CA TRP A 49 11.60 7.04 -3.89
C TRP A 49 11.32 6.66 -5.35
N ASN A 50 10.07 6.31 -5.67
CA ASN A 50 9.66 6.01 -7.04
C ASN A 50 9.08 7.23 -7.77
N TRP A 51 8.96 8.38 -7.09
CA TRP A 51 8.39 9.62 -7.64
C TRP A 51 7.01 9.37 -8.26
N ARG A 52 6.17 8.58 -7.57
CA ARG A 52 4.94 8.04 -8.12
C ARG A 52 3.79 8.17 -7.13
N ALA A 53 2.63 8.50 -7.68
CA ALA A 53 1.34 8.22 -7.05
C ALA A 53 0.68 7.06 -7.78
N GLN A 54 0.22 6.06 -7.04
CA GLN A 54 -0.45 4.89 -7.62
C GLN A 54 -1.82 4.68 -6.98
N LYS A 55 -2.84 4.50 -7.81
CA LYS A 55 -4.14 3.98 -7.37
C LYS A 55 -4.08 2.45 -7.27
N VAL A 56 -4.52 1.91 -6.15
CA VAL A 56 -4.66 0.47 -5.94
C VAL A 56 -6.09 0.18 -5.48
N THR A 57 -6.77 -0.70 -6.20
CA THR A 57 -8.04 -1.27 -5.73
C THR A 57 -7.75 -2.67 -5.21
N VAL A 58 -7.96 -2.86 -3.91
CA VAL A 58 -7.82 -4.14 -3.22
C VAL A 58 -9.14 -4.90 -3.39
N ARG A 59 -9.08 -6.06 -4.03
CA ARG A 59 -10.23 -6.98 -4.10
C ARG A 59 -9.88 -8.24 -3.33
N ARG A 60 -10.91 -8.85 -2.75
CA ARG A 60 -10.83 -10.17 -2.12
C ARG A 60 -10.45 -11.23 -3.15
#